data_AF-A0A449BM33-F1
#
_entry.id   AF-A0A449BM33-F1
#
_cell.length_a   1.000
_cell.length_b   1.000
_cell.length_c   1.000
_cell.angle_alpha   90.00
_cell.angle_beta   90.00
_cell.angle_gamma   90.00
#
_symmetry.space_group_name_H-M   'P 1'
#
loop_
_entity.id
_entity.type
_entity.pdbx_description
1 polymer ?
#
loop_
_entity_poly.entity_id
_entity_poly.type
_entity_poly.pdbx_seq_one_letter_code
_entity_poly.pdbx_strand_id
1 'polypeptide(L)' 'MEYLSHPPPEPDFWIYFASYLRKGWVQWALVFIPFFLLAFYLKFTMPSYGQDEKSK' A
#
# COMPACT_ATOMS: atom_id res chain seq x y z
N MET A 1 -11.85 36.52 31.31
CA MET A 1 -10.88 35.55 30.77
C MET A 1 -11.67 34.30 30.42
N GLU A 2 -12.23 34.28 29.22
CA GLU A 2 -13.17 33.24 28.76
C GLU A 2 -12.57 32.57 27.51
N TYR A 3 -11.31 32.19 27.64
CA TYR A 3 -10.76 31.10 26.84
C TYR A 3 -11.03 29.84 27.67
N LEU A 4 -11.26 28.69 27.03
CA LEU A 4 -11.27 27.32 27.60
C LEU A 4 -12.60 26.54 27.60
N SER A 5 -13.41 26.57 26.54
CA SER A 5 -14.46 25.54 26.42
C SER A 5 -14.91 25.16 25.00
N HIS A 6 -14.23 25.61 23.95
CA HIS A 6 -14.49 25.05 22.63
C HIS A 6 -13.75 23.71 22.50
N PRO A 7 -14.45 22.57 22.27
CA PRO A 7 -13.76 21.32 21.96
C PRO A 7 -12.89 21.52 20.72
N PRO A 8 -11.76 20.80 20.61
CA PRO A 8 -10.92 20.90 19.42
C PRO A 8 -11.78 20.69 18.17
N PRO A 9 -11.54 21.47 17.09
CA PRO A 9 -12.27 21.30 15.85
C PRO A 9 -12.13 19.86 15.37
N GLU A 10 -13.21 19.32 14.82
CA GLU A 10 -13.18 17.98 14.26
C GLU A 10 -12.11 17.91 13.15
N PRO A 11 -11.30 16.84 13.09
CA PRO A 11 -10.32 16.70 12.04
C PRO A 11 -10.98 16.67 10.66
N ASP A 12 -10.43 17.41 9.70
CA ASP A 12 -10.89 17.32 8.32
C ASP A 12 -10.61 15.93 7.73
N PHE A 13 -11.29 15.58 6.64
CA PHE A 13 -11.05 14.35 5.87
C PHE A 13 -9.56 14.06 5.64
N TRP A 14 -8.78 15.09 5.27
CA TRP A 14 -7.34 14.95 5.02
C TRP A 14 -6.54 14.51 6.24
N ILE A 15 -6.95 14.92 7.45
CA ILE A 15 -6.29 14.53 8.69
C ILE A 15 -6.58 13.06 8.99
N TYR A 16 -7.82 12.62 8.80
CA TYR A 16 -8.17 11.20 8.91
C TYR A 16 -7.43 10.34 7.89
N PHE A 17 -7.35 10.80 6.65
CA PHE A 17 -6.62 10.13 5.57
C PHE A 17 -5.12 10.02 5.88
N ALA A 18 -4.48 11.13 6.27
CA ALA A 18 -3.07 11.13 6.65
C ALA A 18 -2.79 10.25 7.89
N SER A 19 -3.69 10.28 8.87
CA SER A 19 -3.62 9.41 10.06
C SER A 19 -3.75 7.92 9.69
N TYR A 20 -4.63 7.58 8.75
CA TYR A 20 -4.77 6.23 8.22
C TYR A 20 -3.51 5.77 7.48
N LEU A 21 -2.94 6.63 6.62
CA LEU A 21 -1.69 6.35 5.90
C LEU A 21 -0.49 6.17 6.84
N ARG A 22 -0.50 6.78 8.03
CA ARG A 22 0.55 6.63 9.04
C ARG A 22 0.53 5.28 9.74
N LYS A 23 -0.55 4.49 9.65
CA LYS A 23 -0.59 3.15 10.22
C LYS A 23 0.52 2.30 9.59
N GLY A 24 1.39 1.71 10.41
CA GLY A 24 2.57 0.99 9.94
C GLY A 24 2.24 -0.09 8.91
N TRP A 25 1.14 -0.82 9.07
CA TRP A 25 0.66 -1.81 8.11
C TRP A 25 0.27 -1.21 6.75
N VAL A 26 -0.31 -0.01 6.71
CA VAL A 26 -0.67 0.69 5.47
C VAL A 26 0.59 1.16 4.75
N GLN A 27 1.58 1.66 5.49
CA GLN A 27 2.88 2.02 4.94
C GLN A 27 3.59 0.81 4.33
N TRP A 28 3.63 -0.32 5.06
CA TRP A 28 4.16 -1.58 4.53
C TRP A 28 3.40 -2.01 3.28
N ALA A 29 2.07 -2.02 3.31
CA ALA A 29 1.26 -2.37 2.16
C ALA A 29 1.61 -1.51 0.93
N LEU A 30 1.71 -0.18 1.08
CA LEU A 30 2.07 0.72 -0.02
C LEU A 30 3.44 0.44 -0.63
N VAL A 31 4.42 0.04 0.19
CA VAL A 31 5.77 -0.26 -0.28
C VAL A 31 5.84 -1.66 -0.89
N PHE A 32 5.26 -2.67 -0.25
CA PHE A 32 5.45 -4.07 -0.62
C PHE A 32 4.48 -4.58 -1.69
N ILE A 33 3.23 -4.10 -1.73
CA ILE A 33 2.23 -4.53 -2.72
C ILE A 33 2.73 -4.38 -4.16
N PRO A 34 3.36 -3.25 -4.57
CA PRO A 34 3.90 -3.11 -5.93
C PRO A 34 4.90 -4.21 -6.31
N PHE A 35 5.76 -4.64 -5.38
CA PHE A 35 6.74 -5.71 -5.63
C PHE A 35 6.06 -7.08 -5.74
N PHE A 36 5.06 -7.36 -4.90
CA PHE A 36 4.28 -8.59 -5.04
C PHE A 36 3.50 -8.61 -6.36
N LEU A 37 2.83 -7.52 -6.71
CA LEU A 37 2.12 -7.39 -7.99
C LEU A 37 3.08 -7.59 -9.17
N LEU A 38 4.29 -7.00 -9.12
CA LEU A 38 5.31 -7.20 -10.13
C LEU A 38 5.77 -8.66 -10.19
N ALA A 39 6.05 -9.30 -9.05
CA ALA A 39 6.46 -10.69 -9.00
C ALA A 39 5.37 -11.62 -9.55
N PHE A 40 4.10 -11.38 -9.20
CA PHE A 40 2.96 -12.11 -9.74
C PHE A 40 2.80 -11.87 -11.24
N TYR A 41 2.89 -10.62 -11.68
CA TYR A 41 2.86 -10.28 -13.10
C TYR A 41 3.92 -11.08 -13.86
N LEU A 42 5.18 -11.00 -13.43
CA LEU A 42 6.28 -11.74 -14.06
C LEU A 42 6.05 -13.25 -14.04
N LYS A 43 5.57 -13.83 -12.93
CA LYS A 43 5.24 -15.26 -12.81
C LYS A 43 4.21 -15.71 -13.84
N PHE A 44 3.21 -14.88 -14.14
CA PHE A 44 2.10 -15.23 -15.03
C PHE A 44 2.30 -14.80 -16.48
N THR A 45 3.05 -13.72 -16.74
CA THR A 45 3.22 -13.16 -18.08
C THR A 45 4.56 -13.50 -18.71
N MET A 46 5.57 -13.93 -17.95
CA MET A 46 6.81 -14.38 -18.57
C MET A 46 6.62 -15.79 -19.15
N PRO A 47 6.90 -15.97 -20.46
CA PRO A 47 7.01 -17.32 -21.01
C PRO A 47 8.16 -18.05 -20.31
N SER A 48 7.91 -19.31 -19.92
CA SER A 48 8.92 -20.17 -19.31
C SER A 48 9.96 -20.58 -20.38
N TYR A 49 10.97 -19.73 -20.58
CA TYR A 49 12.08 -19.94 -21.52
C TYR A 49 13.04 -21.05 -21.05
N GLY A 50 12.51 -22.25 -20.83
CA GLY A 50 13.30 -23.40 -20.38
C GLY A 50 12.54 -24.73 -20.29
N GLN A 51 11.24 -24.77 -20.57
CA GLN A 51 10.52 -26.06 -20.65
C GLN A 51 10.54 -26.71 -22.03
N ASP A 52 10.76 -25.96 -23.11
CA ASP A 52 10.76 -26.52 -24.47
C ASP A 52 12.05 -27.27 -24.82
N GLU A 53 13.18 -26.98 -24.18
CA GLU A 53 14.45 -27.68 -24.48
C GLU A 53 14.57 -29.05 -23.80
N LYS A 54 13.82 -29.32 -22.73
CA LYS A 54 13.81 -30.64 -22.05
C LYS A 54 12.77 -31.62 -22.61
N SER A 55 11.94 -31.18 -23.55
CA SER A 55 10.84 -31.97 -24.12
C SER A 55 11.09 -32.40 -25.57
N LYS A 56 12.32 -32.25 -26.09
CA LYS A 56 12.69 -32.65 -27.44
C LYS A 56 13.74 -33.77 -27.45
#